data_AF-A0A395NJA1-F1
#
_entry.id   AF-A0A395NJA1-F1
#
_cell.length_a   1.000
_cell.length_b   1.000
_cell.length_c   1.000
_cell.angle_alpha   90.00
_cell.angle_beta   90.00
_cell.angle_gamma   90.00
#
_symmetry.space_group_name_H-M   'P 1'
#
loop_
_entity.id
_entity.type
_entity.pdbx_description
1 polymer ?
#
loop_
_entity_poly.entity_id
_entity_poly.type
_entity_poly.pdbx_seq_one_letter_code
_entity_poly.pdbx_strand_id
1 'polypeptide(L)'
;MRLDAKQAAGLRECADYLDQNWLELSAGLEGFLADEKLRGVHRHAVQWGDADSMGNSFIHMQSGRFNWFRNLADLAEPQYTQQWLDLTGPRGVGLILASIKTDYKFPMTYPDRVTVLHKLTEEPKPDSDRFDLEVVIYSENQRRPAARCFEDIVVYDYQAGKKATLKPFVVKKFRELYHLQLQRQKESEKKVAELQDIITEIEKSV
;
A
#
# COMPACT_ATOMS: atom_id res chain seq x y z
N MET A 1 -41.14 4.83 8.20
CA MET A 1 -40.52 5.01 6.87
C MET A 1 -40.12 3.63 6.37
N ARG A 2 -40.68 3.14 5.26
CA ARG A 2 -40.41 1.78 4.76
C ARG A 2 -39.88 1.88 3.34
N LEU A 3 -38.63 1.46 3.16
CA LEU A 3 -38.04 1.22 1.84
C LEU A 3 -38.86 0.15 1.11
N ASP A 4 -39.02 0.31 -0.20
CA ASP A 4 -39.56 -0.76 -1.02
C ASP A 4 -38.55 -1.91 -1.19
N ALA A 5 -39.01 -3.05 -1.70
CA ALA A 5 -38.17 -4.26 -1.81
C ALA A 5 -36.96 -4.06 -2.75
N LYS A 6 -37.06 -3.20 -3.76
CA LYS A 6 -36.00 -2.93 -4.72
C LYS A 6 -34.94 -2.01 -4.12
N GLN A 7 -35.36 -0.95 -3.43
CA GLN A 7 -34.48 -0.04 -2.69
C GLN A 7 -33.72 -0.77 -1.59
N ALA A 8 -34.41 -1.63 -0.82
CA ALA A 8 -33.78 -2.44 0.22
C ALA A 8 -32.74 -3.43 -0.35
N ALA A 9 -33.03 -4.03 -1.51
CA ALA A 9 -32.07 -4.90 -2.20
C ALA A 9 -30.83 -4.13 -2.69
N GLY A 10 -31.02 -2.95 -3.29
CA GLY A 10 -29.91 -2.11 -3.77
C GLY A 10 -29.00 -1.61 -2.65
N LEU A 11 -29.57 -1.18 -1.51
CA LEU A 11 -28.78 -0.81 -0.33
C LEU A 11 -27.97 -1.98 0.22
N ARG A 12 -28.58 -3.18 0.25
CA ARG A 12 -27.90 -4.37 0.73
C ARG A 12 -26.71 -4.75 -0.17
N GLU A 13 -26.89 -4.69 -1.49
CA GLU A 13 -25.81 -4.93 -2.45
C GLU A 13 -24.67 -3.92 -2.28
N CYS A 14 -24.99 -2.63 -2.08
CA CYS A 14 -23.98 -1.61 -1.82
C CYS A 14 -23.23 -1.87 -0.50
N ALA A 15 -23.94 -2.20 0.57
CA ALA A 15 -23.35 -2.50 1.86
C ALA A 15 -22.44 -3.73 1.79
N ASP A 16 -22.91 -4.82 1.16
CA ASP A 16 -22.13 -6.04 0.98
C ASP A 16 -20.87 -5.77 0.13
N TYR A 17 -20.98 -4.94 -0.91
CA TYR A 17 -19.84 -4.55 -1.73
C TYR A 17 -18.81 -3.72 -0.95
N LEU A 18 -19.26 -2.72 -0.18
CA LEU A 18 -18.39 -1.90 0.67
C LEU A 18 -17.69 -2.78 1.72
N ASP A 19 -18.41 -3.69 2.37
CA ASP A 19 -17.85 -4.59 3.38
C ASP A 19 -16.76 -5.51 2.82
N GLN A 20 -16.90 -5.96 1.58
CA GLN A 20 -15.94 -6.85 0.93
C GLN A 20 -14.74 -6.11 0.33
N ASN A 21 -14.93 -4.87 -0.13
CA ASN A 21 -13.94 -4.14 -0.92
C ASN A 21 -13.46 -2.85 -0.22
N TRP A 22 -13.72 -2.68 1.08
CA TRP A 22 -13.41 -1.44 1.81
C TRP A 22 -11.93 -1.07 1.71
N LEU A 23 -11.03 -2.06 1.75
CA LEU A 23 -9.59 -1.83 1.70
C LEU A 23 -9.18 -1.36 0.30
N GLU A 24 -9.63 -2.08 -0.73
CA GLU A 24 -9.35 -1.80 -2.13
C GLU A 24 -9.89 -0.41 -2.52
N LEU A 25 -11.12 -0.08 -2.10
CA LEU A 25 -11.71 1.23 -2.35
C LEU A 25 -10.98 2.34 -1.58
N SER A 26 -10.78 2.17 -0.26
CA SER A 26 -10.14 3.20 0.56
C SER A 26 -8.70 3.47 0.12
N ALA A 27 -7.92 2.42 -0.11
CA ALA A 27 -6.54 2.54 -0.52
C ALA A 27 -6.43 3.00 -1.99
N GLY A 28 -7.30 2.47 -2.85
CA GLY A 28 -7.35 2.78 -4.27
C GLY A 28 -7.66 4.24 -4.54
N LEU A 29 -8.59 4.87 -3.80
CA LEU A 29 -8.85 6.32 -3.89
C LEU A 29 -7.60 7.20 -3.71
N GLU A 30 -6.61 6.69 -3.00
CA GLU A 30 -5.33 7.38 -2.75
C GLU A 30 -4.20 6.89 -3.67
N GLY A 31 -4.51 6.02 -4.63
CA GLY A 31 -3.56 5.44 -5.58
C GLY A 31 -2.68 4.33 -5.00
N PHE A 32 -3.04 3.73 -3.86
CA PHE A 32 -2.35 2.52 -3.39
C PHE A 32 -2.85 1.28 -4.13
N LEU A 33 -1.94 0.35 -4.38
CA LEU A 33 -2.26 -0.94 -4.98
C LEU A 33 -2.53 -1.96 -3.87
N ALA A 34 -3.80 -2.28 -3.68
CA ALA A 34 -4.25 -3.21 -2.65
C ALA A 34 -4.27 -4.68 -3.11
N ASP A 35 -3.87 -4.99 -4.35
CA ASP A 35 -3.78 -6.39 -4.82
C ASP A 35 -2.89 -7.21 -3.88
N GLU A 36 -3.32 -8.42 -3.49
CA GLU A 36 -2.62 -9.23 -2.49
C GLU A 36 -1.14 -9.47 -2.82
N LYS A 37 -0.85 -9.69 -4.11
CA LYS A 37 0.51 -9.87 -4.62
C LYS A 37 1.40 -8.62 -4.47
N LEU A 38 0.82 -7.44 -4.26
CA LEU A 38 1.53 -6.18 -4.12
C LEU A 38 1.52 -5.68 -2.66
N ARG A 39 0.90 -6.39 -1.72
CA ARG A 39 0.92 -6.01 -0.30
C ARG A 39 2.28 -6.30 0.29
N GLY A 40 2.90 -5.31 0.94
CA GLY A 40 4.14 -5.54 1.69
C GLY A 40 3.90 -6.43 2.90
N VAL A 41 2.74 -6.28 3.54
CA VAL A 41 2.28 -7.19 4.59
C VAL A 41 0.80 -7.44 4.38
N HIS A 42 0.38 -8.69 4.39
CA HIS A 42 -1.03 -9.07 4.26
C HIS A 42 -1.54 -9.62 5.60
N ARG A 43 -2.53 -8.94 6.20
CA ARG A 43 -3.30 -9.40 7.35
C ARG A 43 -2.45 -9.95 8.51
N HIS A 44 -1.31 -9.31 8.78
CA HIS A 44 -0.39 -9.77 9.80
C HIS A 44 -0.95 -9.49 11.19
N ALA A 45 -0.99 -10.53 12.02
CA ALA A 45 -1.46 -10.40 13.39
C ALA A 45 -0.50 -9.51 14.17
N VAL A 46 -1.01 -8.41 14.72
CA VAL A 46 -0.30 -7.62 15.72
C VAL A 46 0.05 -8.57 16.86
N GLN A 47 1.32 -8.62 17.27
CA GLN A 47 1.74 -9.46 18.39
C GLN A 47 1.71 -8.65 19.69
N TRP A 48 1.19 -9.25 20.76
CA TRP A 48 1.24 -8.62 22.09
C TRP A 48 2.68 -8.31 22.51
N GLY A 49 3.66 -9.14 22.12
CA GLY A 49 5.08 -8.91 22.40
C GLY A 49 5.71 -7.71 21.66
N ASP A 50 5.05 -7.20 20.62
CA ASP A 50 5.50 -6.01 19.88
C ASP A 50 4.92 -4.71 20.49
N ALA A 51 4.07 -4.83 21.50
CA ALA A 51 3.47 -3.68 22.17
C ALA A 51 4.47 -3.03 23.13
N ASP A 52 4.51 -1.69 23.12
CA ASP A 52 5.17 -0.93 24.18
C ASP A 52 4.40 -1.02 25.51
N SER A 53 4.93 -0.39 26.57
CA SER A 53 4.29 -0.35 27.89
C SER A 53 2.92 0.33 27.90
N MET A 54 2.58 1.06 26.84
CA MET A 54 1.29 1.73 26.66
C MET A 54 0.32 0.88 25.81
N GLY A 55 0.74 -0.32 25.38
CA GLY A 55 -0.08 -1.25 24.60
C GLY A 55 -0.05 -1.02 23.08
N ASN A 56 0.87 -0.19 22.58
CA ASN A 56 0.94 0.16 21.16
C ASN A 56 1.99 -0.67 20.40
N SER A 57 1.60 -1.24 19.26
CA SER A 57 2.52 -2.01 18.41
C SER A 57 2.87 -1.28 17.11
N PHE A 58 4.15 -1.02 16.85
CA PHE A 58 4.59 -0.11 15.76
C PHE A 58 5.52 -0.72 14.69
N ILE A 59 5.67 -2.05 14.63
CA ILE A 59 6.90 -2.69 14.10
C ILE A 59 6.86 -3.10 12.60
N HIS A 60 5.74 -3.00 11.90
CA HIS A 60 5.56 -3.72 10.62
C HIS A 60 6.10 -3.06 9.35
N MET A 61 6.66 -1.84 9.43
CA MET A 61 6.97 -1.05 8.25
C MET A 61 8.19 -1.57 7.46
N GLN A 62 9.31 -1.83 8.15
CA GLN A 62 10.54 -2.31 7.49
C GLN A 62 10.31 -3.66 6.80
N SER A 63 9.64 -4.58 7.49
CA SER A 63 9.24 -5.88 6.94
C SER A 63 8.32 -5.72 5.72
N GLY A 64 7.41 -4.74 5.78
CA GLY A 64 6.55 -4.39 4.66
C GLY A 64 7.32 -3.99 3.41
N ARG A 65 8.30 -3.09 3.53
CA ARG A 65 9.12 -2.67 2.38
C ARG A 65 9.92 -3.83 1.82
N PHE A 66 10.56 -4.63 2.68
CA PHE A 66 11.34 -5.79 2.23
C PHE A 66 10.48 -6.78 1.43
N ASN A 67 9.31 -7.14 1.98
CA ASN A 67 8.38 -8.04 1.32
C ASN A 67 7.80 -7.43 0.03
N TRP A 68 7.54 -6.12 0.00
CA TRP A 68 7.09 -5.43 -1.22
C TRP A 68 8.11 -5.60 -2.34
N PHE A 69 9.39 -5.35 -2.07
CA PHE A 69 10.47 -5.59 -3.05
C PHE A 69 10.60 -7.06 -3.44
N ARG A 70 10.42 -8.00 -2.49
CA ARG A 70 10.42 -9.43 -2.80
C ARG A 70 9.28 -9.80 -3.74
N ASN A 71 8.08 -9.29 -3.49
CA ASN A 71 6.93 -9.53 -4.36
C ASN A 71 7.14 -8.93 -5.75
N LEU A 72 7.80 -7.77 -5.85
CA LEU A 72 8.18 -7.22 -7.16
C LEU A 72 9.20 -8.10 -7.89
N ALA A 73 10.09 -8.77 -7.17
CA ALA A 73 11.01 -9.76 -7.75
C ALA A 73 10.26 -10.94 -8.39
N ASP A 74 9.17 -11.39 -7.76
CA ASP A 74 8.31 -12.47 -8.26
C ASP A 74 7.47 -12.03 -9.47
N LEU A 75 7.12 -10.75 -9.55
CA LEU A 75 6.37 -10.13 -10.67
C LEU A 75 7.25 -9.59 -11.79
N ALA A 76 8.57 -9.69 -11.66
CA ALA A 76 9.54 -9.23 -12.64
C ALA A 76 9.90 -10.33 -13.64
N GLU A 77 10.65 -9.96 -14.68
CA GLU A 77 11.22 -10.92 -15.62
C GLU A 77 12.21 -11.85 -14.87
N PRO A 78 12.14 -13.20 -15.04
CA PRO A 78 12.91 -14.15 -14.24
C PRO A 78 14.42 -13.92 -14.22
N GLN A 79 14.98 -13.35 -15.30
CA GLN A 79 16.40 -13.01 -15.41
C GLN A 79 16.86 -11.93 -14.41
N TYR A 80 15.94 -11.13 -13.86
CA TYR A 80 16.24 -10.06 -12.91
C TYR A 80 15.89 -10.41 -11.46
N THR A 81 15.30 -11.57 -11.17
CA THR A 81 14.83 -11.92 -9.81
C THR A 81 15.93 -11.77 -8.76
N GLN A 82 17.13 -12.31 -9.02
CA GLN A 82 18.24 -12.18 -8.07
C GLN A 82 18.66 -10.72 -7.87
N GLN A 83 18.66 -9.91 -8.94
CA GLN A 83 19.03 -8.50 -8.84
C GLN A 83 17.99 -7.67 -8.07
N TRP A 84 16.71 -8.06 -8.13
CA TRP A 84 15.68 -7.48 -7.26
C TRP A 84 15.88 -7.84 -5.80
N LEU A 85 16.21 -9.10 -5.49
CA LEU A 85 16.53 -9.53 -4.13
C LEU A 85 17.80 -8.87 -3.60
N ASP A 86 18.76 -8.55 -4.48
CA ASP A 86 19.98 -7.84 -4.10
C ASP A 86 19.70 -6.37 -3.73
N LEU A 87 18.61 -5.76 -4.22
CA LEU A 87 18.22 -4.40 -3.83
C LEU A 87 17.94 -4.28 -2.32
N THR A 88 17.56 -5.38 -1.67
CA THR A 88 17.21 -5.39 -0.24
C THR A 88 18.39 -5.77 0.67
N GLY A 89 19.61 -5.86 0.13
CA GLY A 89 20.81 -6.19 0.89
C GLY A 89 22.09 -5.51 0.37
N PRO A 90 23.23 -5.72 1.05
CA PRO A 90 24.49 -5.03 0.75
C PRO A 90 25.35 -5.74 -0.32
N ARG A 91 24.78 -6.64 -1.14
CA ARG A 91 25.56 -7.50 -2.08
C ARG A 91 26.03 -6.78 -3.36
N GLY A 92 25.69 -5.50 -3.53
CA GLY A 92 26.02 -4.70 -4.70
C GLY A 92 25.31 -3.36 -4.67
N VAL A 93 24.56 -3.04 -5.72
CA VAL A 93 23.62 -1.90 -5.71
C VAL A 93 22.40 -2.30 -4.90
N GLY A 94 22.22 -1.63 -3.76
CA GLY A 94 21.11 -1.84 -2.84
C GLY A 94 20.42 -0.53 -2.45
N LEU A 95 19.40 -0.66 -1.62
CA LEU A 95 18.57 0.45 -1.16
C LEU A 95 18.91 0.80 0.29
N ILE A 96 19.04 2.10 0.56
CA ILE A 96 19.22 2.67 1.90
C ILE A 96 18.00 3.53 2.22
N LEU A 97 17.41 3.33 3.40
CA LEU A 97 16.41 4.24 3.94
C LEU A 97 17.14 5.46 4.51
N ALA A 98 17.16 6.56 3.76
CA ALA A 98 17.86 7.78 4.15
C ALA A 98 17.07 8.57 5.20
N SER A 99 15.75 8.59 5.09
CA SER A 99 14.88 9.12 6.15
C SER A 99 13.51 8.47 6.14
N ILE A 100 12.85 8.53 7.30
CA ILE A 100 11.52 8.00 7.51
C ILE A 100 10.77 8.92 8.45
N LYS A 101 9.55 9.27 8.07
CA LYS A 101 8.59 9.95 8.94
C LYS A 101 7.36 9.07 9.08
N THR A 102 6.86 8.90 10.29
CA THR A 102 5.63 8.16 10.57
C THR A 102 4.63 9.03 11.31
N ASP A 103 3.44 9.18 10.74
CA ASP A 103 2.29 9.83 11.34
C ASP A 103 1.31 8.76 11.85
N TYR A 104 1.33 8.49 13.14
CA TYR A 104 0.37 7.60 13.79
C TYR A 104 -1.00 8.27 13.92
N LYS A 105 -2.05 7.59 13.43
CA LYS A 105 -3.43 8.09 13.43
C LYS A 105 -4.21 7.65 14.66
N PHE A 106 -3.89 6.48 15.21
CA PHE A 106 -4.43 5.97 16.46
C PHE A 106 -3.53 4.84 17.01
N PRO A 107 -3.61 4.55 18.33
CA PRO A 107 -2.89 3.44 18.93
C PRO A 107 -3.40 2.09 18.41
N MET A 108 -2.53 1.28 17.78
CA MET A 108 -2.85 -0.09 17.38
C MET A 108 -2.60 -1.05 18.54
N THR A 109 -3.64 -1.78 18.94
CA THR A 109 -3.61 -2.69 20.09
C THR A 109 -3.87 -4.13 19.67
N TYR A 110 -3.26 -5.08 20.37
CA TYR A 110 -3.64 -6.49 20.28
C TYR A 110 -5.07 -6.74 20.82
N PRO A 111 -5.85 -7.66 20.24
CA PRO A 111 -5.62 -8.34 18.97
C PRO A 111 -6.09 -7.49 17.79
N ASP A 112 -5.28 -7.36 16.74
CA ASP A 112 -5.66 -6.76 15.46
C ASP A 112 -4.86 -7.42 14.33
N ARG A 113 -5.28 -7.21 13.08
CA ARG A 113 -4.53 -7.59 11.88
C ARG A 113 -4.27 -6.37 11.03
N VAL A 114 -3.03 -6.25 10.57
CA VAL A 114 -2.61 -5.11 9.77
C VAL A 114 -2.22 -5.51 8.35
N THR A 115 -2.57 -4.65 7.40
CA THR A 115 -2.11 -4.74 6.01
C THR A 115 -1.29 -3.49 5.68
N VAL A 116 -0.11 -3.69 5.09
CA VAL A 116 0.81 -2.61 4.75
C VAL A 116 0.91 -2.49 3.23
N LEU A 117 0.59 -1.31 2.72
CA LEU A 117 0.61 -0.97 1.30
C LEU A 117 1.66 0.10 1.03
N HIS A 118 2.32 0.02 -0.13
CA HIS A 118 3.32 0.98 -0.58
C HIS A 118 2.90 1.53 -1.93
N LYS A 119 3.26 2.79 -2.20
CA LYS A 119 3.13 3.40 -3.52
C LYS A 119 4.31 4.33 -3.79
N LEU A 120 4.64 4.48 -5.06
CA LEU A 120 5.56 5.51 -5.54
C LEU A 120 4.85 6.86 -5.51
N THR A 121 5.51 7.90 -5.00
CA THR A 121 4.96 9.26 -4.93
C THR A 121 5.08 10.01 -6.25
N GLU A 122 6.09 9.68 -7.06
CA GLU A 122 6.36 10.27 -8.36
C GLU A 122 6.79 9.22 -9.38
N GLU A 123 6.67 9.57 -10.67
CA GLU A 123 7.14 8.71 -11.75
C GLU A 123 8.68 8.62 -11.74
N PRO A 124 9.27 7.42 -11.75
CA PRO A 124 10.73 7.27 -11.68
C PRO A 124 11.42 7.75 -12.97
N LYS A 125 12.58 8.40 -12.80
CA LYS A 125 13.44 8.85 -13.90
C LYS A 125 14.58 7.84 -14.14
N PRO A 126 15.11 7.71 -15.39
CA PRO A 126 16.12 6.71 -15.74
C PRO A 126 17.43 6.81 -14.96
N ASP A 127 17.72 7.98 -14.39
CA ASP A 127 18.96 8.28 -13.66
C ASP A 127 18.70 8.64 -12.18
N SER A 128 17.57 8.20 -11.63
CA SER A 128 17.23 8.49 -10.24
C SER A 128 18.18 7.73 -9.30
N ASP A 129 18.87 8.45 -8.43
CA ASP A 129 19.65 7.90 -7.30
C ASP A 129 18.82 7.83 -6.01
N ARG A 130 17.57 8.31 -6.07
CA ARG A 130 16.65 8.45 -4.95
C ARG A 130 15.21 8.34 -5.45
N PHE A 131 14.33 7.83 -4.61
CA PHE A 131 12.89 7.84 -4.81
C PHE A 131 12.18 7.80 -3.46
N ASP A 132 10.96 8.34 -3.43
CA ASP A 132 10.16 8.34 -2.22
C ASP A 132 9.02 7.32 -2.31
N LEU A 133 8.73 6.68 -1.19
CA LEU A 133 7.57 5.81 -1.02
C LEU A 133 6.63 6.42 0.02
N GLU A 134 5.34 6.44 -0.29
CA GLU A 134 4.31 6.57 0.73
C GLU A 134 3.87 5.17 1.12
N VAL A 135 3.70 4.95 2.43
CA VAL A 135 3.30 3.69 3.03
C VAL A 135 2.08 3.94 3.91
N VAL A 136 1.08 3.08 3.79
CA VAL A 136 -0.10 3.11 4.66
C VAL A 136 -0.29 1.77 5.34
N ILE A 137 -0.52 1.82 6.65
CA ILE A 137 -0.81 0.65 7.48
C ILE A 137 -2.30 0.69 7.81
N TYR A 138 -3.06 -0.28 7.32
CA TYR A 138 -4.48 -0.43 7.60
C TYR A 138 -4.69 -1.41 8.75
N SER A 139 -5.56 -1.03 9.69
CA SER A 139 -6.13 -1.93 10.69
C SER A 139 -7.38 -2.60 10.12
N GLU A 140 -7.48 -3.93 10.25
CA GLU A 140 -8.70 -4.66 9.88
C GLU A 140 -9.82 -4.42 10.88
N ASN A 141 -9.52 -4.36 12.18
CA ASN A 141 -10.54 -4.14 13.20
C ASN A 141 -11.21 -2.77 13.06
N GLN A 142 -10.41 -1.73 12.79
CA GLN A 142 -10.90 -0.36 12.68
C GLN A 142 -11.27 0.03 11.24
N ARG A 143 -10.97 -0.83 10.26
CA ARG A 143 -11.19 -0.62 8.82
C ARG A 143 -10.74 0.75 8.31
N ARG A 144 -9.58 1.23 8.79
CA ARG A 144 -9.04 2.55 8.43
C ARG A 144 -7.51 2.61 8.59
N PRO A 145 -6.85 3.62 8.00
CA PRO A 145 -5.41 3.83 8.18
C PRO A 145 -5.05 4.09 9.65
N ALA A 146 -4.15 3.27 10.17
CA ALA A 146 -3.60 3.36 11.52
C ALA A 146 -2.31 4.17 11.60
N ALA A 147 -1.48 4.08 10.56
CA ALA A 147 -0.30 4.91 10.41
C ALA A 147 -0.06 5.22 8.93
N ARG A 148 0.56 6.37 8.68
CA ARG A 148 1.12 6.71 7.38
C ARG A 148 2.59 6.98 7.53
N CYS A 149 3.35 6.55 6.54
CA CYS A 149 4.77 6.70 6.59
C CYS A 149 5.30 7.19 5.25
N PHE A 150 6.33 8.02 5.32
CA PHE A 150 6.97 8.64 4.17
C PHE A 150 8.43 8.22 4.23
N GLU A 151 8.83 7.40 3.27
CA GLU A 151 10.18 6.87 3.16
C GLU A 151 10.92 7.56 2.04
N ASP A 152 12.12 7.98 2.35
CA ASP A 152 13.10 8.47 1.41
C ASP A 152 14.14 7.37 1.20
N ILE A 153 14.19 6.83 -0.01
CA ILE A 153 15.06 5.72 -0.37
C ILE A 153 16.16 6.20 -1.30
N VAL A 154 17.41 5.94 -0.92
CA VAL A 154 18.61 6.22 -1.73
C VAL A 154 19.17 4.92 -2.29
N VAL A 155 19.58 4.96 -3.55
CA VAL A 155 20.26 3.86 -4.24
C VAL A 155 21.76 3.98 -3.99
N TYR A 156 22.35 2.90 -3.48
CA TYR A 156 23.74 2.92 -3.02
C TYR A 156 24.48 1.67 -3.51
N ASP A 157 25.66 1.88 -4.08
CA ASP A 157 26.59 0.79 -4.38
C ASP A 157 27.45 0.53 -3.14
N TYR A 158 27.14 -0.57 -2.46
CA TYR A 158 27.83 -0.98 -1.24
C TYR A 158 29.26 -1.47 -1.48
N GLN A 159 29.60 -1.87 -2.72
CA GLN A 159 30.95 -2.28 -3.08
C GLN A 159 31.82 -1.08 -3.42
N ALA A 160 31.27 -0.13 -4.18
CA ALA A 160 31.98 1.10 -4.55
C ALA A 160 31.95 2.17 -3.46
N GLY A 161 31.10 2.03 -2.43
CA GLY A 161 30.98 2.97 -1.32
C GLY A 161 30.47 4.34 -1.76
N LYS A 162 29.54 4.38 -2.72
CA LYS A 162 28.99 5.63 -3.26
C LYS A 162 27.55 5.47 -3.72
N LYS A 163 26.85 6.60 -3.90
CA LYS A 163 25.54 6.62 -4.55
C LYS A 163 25.60 6.00 -5.94
N ALA A 164 24.52 5.33 -6.31
CA ALA A 164 24.30 4.74 -7.62
C ALA A 164 22.92 5.14 -8.15
N THR A 165 22.61 4.78 -9.40
CA THR A 165 21.29 5.00 -9.99
C THR A 165 20.49 3.71 -10.04
N LEU A 166 19.16 3.83 -10.10
CA LEU A 166 18.29 2.70 -10.35
C LEU A 166 18.66 2.01 -11.68
N LYS A 167 18.72 0.68 -11.66
CA LYS A 167 18.94 -0.09 -12.89
C LYS A 167 17.75 0.06 -13.84
N PRO A 168 17.96 0.04 -15.17
CA PRO A 168 16.90 0.29 -16.14
C PRO A 168 15.64 -0.59 -15.99
N PHE A 169 15.81 -1.88 -15.64
CA PHE A 169 14.67 -2.78 -15.43
C PHE A 169 13.84 -2.40 -14.18
N VAL A 170 14.46 -1.83 -13.15
CA VAL A 170 13.78 -1.35 -11.95
C VAL A 170 12.96 -0.12 -12.30
N VAL A 171 13.55 0.83 -13.02
CA VAL A 171 12.85 2.04 -13.51
C VAL A 171 11.65 1.64 -14.36
N LYS A 172 11.82 0.71 -15.31
CA LYS A 172 10.73 0.18 -16.14
C LYS A 172 9.58 -0.35 -15.28
N LYS A 173 9.88 -1.24 -14.32
CA LYS A 173 8.84 -1.83 -13.45
C LYS A 173 8.17 -0.78 -12.55
N PHE A 174 8.93 0.18 -12.02
CA PHE A 174 8.40 1.27 -11.22
C PHE A 174 7.48 2.19 -12.03
N ARG A 175 7.78 2.45 -13.31
CA ARG A 175 6.85 3.19 -14.19
C ARG A 175 5.56 2.43 -14.42
N GLU A 176 5.65 1.13 -14.70
CA GLU A 176 4.47 0.26 -14.85
C GLU A 176 3.59 0.33 -13.59
N LEU A 177 4.19 0.23 -12.40
CA LEU A 177 3.48 0.35 -11.13
C LEU A 177 2.89 1.74 -10.93
N TYR A 178 3.64 2.81 -11.19
CA TYR A 178 3.17 4.18 -11.04
C TYR A 178 1.96 4.46 -11.94
N HIS A 179 1.97 4.03 -13.20
CA HIS A 179 0.80 4.16 -14.07
C HIS A 179 -0.37 3.29 -13.62
N LEU A 180 -0.10 2.09 -13.10
CA LEU A 180 -1.15 1.24 -12.52
C LEU A 180 -1.79 1.92 -11.30
N GLN A 181 -1.02 2.59 -10.44
CA GLN A 181 -1.55 3.39 -9.32
C GLN A 181 -2.54 4.45 -9.81
N LEU A 182 -2.17 5.21 -10.84
CA LEU A 182 -3.04 6.25 -11.42
C LEU A 182 -4.31 5.65 -12.06
N GLN A 183 -4.19 4.49 -12.70
CA GLN A 183 -5.35 3.78 -13.27
C GLN A 183 -6.30 3.30 -12.17
N ARG A 184 -5.78 2.61 -11.14
CA ARG A 184 -6.57 2.11 -10.01
C ARG A 184 -7.23 3.24 -9.23
N GLN A 185 -6.58 4.38 -9.13
CA GLN A 185 -7.18 5.57 -8.51
C GLN A 185 -8.44 6.01 -9.23
N LYS A 186 -8.36 6.18 -10.55
CA LYS A 186 -9.52 6.56 -11.38
C LYS A 186 -10.64 5.51 -11.32
N GLU A 187 -10.28 4.23 -11.34
CA GLU A 187 -11.26 3.13 -11.19
C GLU A 187 -11.98 3.19 -9.84
N SER A 188 -11.23 3.45 -8.76
CA SER A 188 -11.78 3.56 -7.40
C SER A 188 -12.65 4.80 -7.24
N GLU A 189 -12.22 5.96 -7.76
CA GLU A 189 -13.01 7.20 -7.78
C GLU A 189 -14.33 7.00 -8.51
N LYS A 190 -14.28 6.39 -9.71
CA LYS A 190 -15.49 6.06 -10.47
C LYS A 190 -16.40 5.13 -9.68
N LYS A 191 -15.83 4.09 -9.06
CA LYS A 191 -16.64 3.10 -8.32
C LYS A 191 -17.31 3.71 -7.10
N VAL A 192 -16.60 4.58 -6.37
CA VAL A 192 -17.16 5.29 -5.22
C VAL A 192 -18.26 6.25 -5.65
N ALA A 193 -18.10 6.97 -6.77
CA ALA A 193 -19.14 7.82 -7.32
C ALA A 193 -20.40 7.02 -7.70
N GLU A 194 -20.26 5.87 -8.36
CA GLU A 194 -21.39 4.98 -8.67
C GLU A 194 -22.14 4.55 -7.40
N LEU A 195 -21.43 4.18 -6.34
CA LEU A 195 -22.04 3.78 -5.07
C LEU A 195 -22.75 4.96 -4.39
N GLN A 196 -22.17 6.16 -4.45
CA GLN A 196 -22.77 7.38 -3.90
C GLN A 196 -24.04 7.77 -4.66
N ASP A 197 -24.07 7.63 -5.98
CA ASP A 197 -25.25 7.90 -6.80
C ASP A 197 -26.40 6.97 -6.42
N ILE A 198 -26.13 5.66 -6.26
CA ILE A 198 -27.14 4.69 -5.82
C ILE A 198 -27.70 5.06 -4.44
N ILE A 199 -26.83 5.38 -3.48
CA ILE A 199 -27.27 5.79 -2.13
C ILE A 199 -28.12 7.06 -2.21
N THR A 200 -27.70 8.05 -2.99
CA THR A 200 -28.40 9.34 -3.15
C THR A 200 -29.77 9.17 -3.81
N GLU A 201 -29.89 8.30 -4.81
CA GLU A 201 -31.18 7.97 -5.44
C GLU A 201 -32.14 7.33 -4.44
N ILE A 202 -31.63 6.45 -3.58
CA ILE A 202 -32.42 5.81 -2.54
C ILE A 202 -32.82 6.83 -1.48
N GLU A 203 -31.92 7.70 -1.02
CA GLU A 203 -32.25 8.76 -0.05
C GLU A 203 -33.30 9.74 -0.56
N LYS A 204 -33.26 10.12 -1.84
CA LYS A 204 -34.25 11.03 -2.46
C LYS A 204 -35.62 10.40 -2.66
N SER A 205 -35.70 9.07 -2.67
CA SER A 205 -36.94 8.32 -2.95
C SER A 205 -37.63 7.82 -1.67
N VAL A 206 -37.17 8.28 -0.50
CA VAL A 206 -37.69 7.94 0.83
C VAL A 206 -38.21 9.20 1.53
#